data_AF-A0AAN5I7A5-F1
#
_entry.id   AF-A0AAN5I7A5-F1
#
_cell.length_a   1.000
_cell.length_b   1.000
_cell.length_c   1.000
_cell.angle_alpha   90.00
_cell.angle_beta   90.00
_cell.angle_gamma   90.00
#
_symmetry.space_group_name_H-M   'P 1'
#
loop_
_entity.id
_entity.type
_entity.pdbx_description
1 polymer ?
#
loop_
_entity_poly.entity_id
_entity_poly.type
_entity_poly.pdbx_seq_one_letter_code
_entity_poly.pdbx_strand_id
1 'polypeptide(L)'
;SVLAPIFFALLILSPVVSPDSDCFWQGTAPICAPDDCPQGTTEIVRSEWFQHVEDRTLELPPFGESCEMRGDKVLCCKNSVVRKDITK
;
A
#
# COMPACT_ATOMS: atom_id res chain seq x y z
N SER A 1 42.74 25.95 -7.93
CA SER A 1 42.86 24.50 -7.69
C SER A 1 41.84 24.15 -6.61
N VAL A 2 40.56 23.89 -6.90
CA VAL A 2 39.90 22.78 -7.62
C VAL A 2 39.89 21.47 -6.81
N LEU A 3 38.64 21.06 -6.49
CA LEU A 3 38.09 19.73 -6.15
C LEU A 3 38.32 19.14 -4.75
N ALA A 4 37.29 19.22 -3.90
CA ALA A 4 36.45 18.09 -3.44
C ALA A 4 35.61 18.53 -2.21
N PRO A 5 34.33 18.13 -2.11
CA PRO A 5 34.10 16.81 -1.54
C PRO A 5 33.18 15.97 -2.41
N ILE A 6 33.61 14.72 -2.56
CA ILE A 6 32.79 13.59 -2.93
C ILE A 6 31.71 13.48 -1.84
N PHE A 7 30.58 14.17 -2.02
CA PHE A 7 29.39 13.85 -1.23
C PHE A 7 28.79 12.60 -1.83
N PHE A 8 29.20 11.50 -1.20
CA PHE A 8 28.75 10.14 -1.35
C PHE A 8 27.22 10.11 -1.19
N ALA A 9 26.47 10.43 -2.25
CA ALA A 9 25.05 10.13 -2.34
C ALA A 9 24.92 8.63 -2.65
N LEU A 10 25.33 7.81 -1.68
CA LEU A 10 24.82 6.45 -1.53
C LEU A 10 23.31 6.64 -1.34
N LEU A 11 22.58 6.51 -2.43
CA LEU A 11 21.17 6.18 -2.40
C LEU A 11 21.10 4.87 -1.61
N ILE A 12 20.85 5.01 -0.31
CA ILE A 12 20.55 3.89 0.58
C ILE A 12 19.21 3.38 0.06
N LEU A 13 19.29 2.46 -0.91
CA LEU A 13 18.17 1.64 -1.31
C LEU A 13 17.95 0.73 -0.10
N SER A 14 17.30 1.26 0.94
CA SER A 14 16.73 0.43 1.97
C SER A 14 15.81 -0.51 1.21
N PRO A 15 16.03 -1.84 1.23
CA PRO A 15 14.95 -2.72 0.86
C PRO A 15 13.83 -2.34 1.83
N VAL A 16 12.78 -1.71 1.29
CA VAL A 16 11.50 -1.67 1.98
C VAL A 16 11.13 -3.15 2.10
N VAL A 17 11.58 -3.75 3.20
CA VAL A 17 10.99 -4.95 3.75
C VAL A 17 9.67 -4.43 4.28
N SER A 18 8.70 -4.30 3.38
CA SER A 18 7.33 -4.39 3.79
C SER A 18 7.23 -5.74 4.49
N PRO A 19 6.78 -5.81 5.75
CA PRO A 19 6.31 -7.10 6.26
C PRO A 19 5.41 -7.67 5.16
N ASP A 20 5.48 -8.97 4.91
CA ASP A 20 4.64 -9.67 3.96
C ASP A 20 3.19 -9.60 4.48
N SER A 21 2.64 -8.39 4.47
CA SER A 21 1.33 -8.05 4.95
C SER A 21 0.43 -8.70 3.96
N ASP A 22 -0.46 -9.54 4.46
CA ASP A 22 -1.42 -10.23 3.61
C ASP A 22 -2.35 -9.27 2.88
N CYS A 23 -2.23 -7.96 3.13
CA CYS A 23 -2.86 -6.87 2.41
C CYS A 23 -1.84 -5.85 1.88
N PHE A 24 -2.14 -5.18 0.77
CA PHE A 24 -1.41 -4.03 0.24
C PHE A 24 -2.35 -3.05 -0.48
N TRP A 25 -1.92 -1.79 -0.57
CA TRP A 25 -2.63 -0.77 -1.35
C TRP A 25 -2.16 -0.78 -2.80
N GLN A 26 -3.09 -1.04 -3.72
CA GLN A 26 -2.89 -0.98 -5.16
C GLN A 26 -3.26 0.41 -5.68
N GLY A 27 -2.41 0.98 -6.54
CA GLY A 27 -2.60 2.29 -7.16
C GLY A 27 -1.38 3.20 -6.96
N THR A 28 -0.94 3.85 -8.04
CA THR A 28 0.30 4.64 -8.07
C THR A 28 -0.02 6.13 -8.01
N ALA A 29 0.63 6.88 -7.12
CA ALA A 29 0.53 8.33 -7.10
C ALA A 29 1.23 8.95 -8.33
N PRO A 30 0.86 10.17 -8.77
CA PRO A 30 -0.16 11.06 -8.19
C PRO A 30 -1.60 10.81 -8.69
N ILE A 31 -1.78 9.93 -9.68
CA ILE A 31 -3.09 9.53 -10.23
C ILE A 31 -3.33 8.05 -9.93
N CYS A 32 -4.15 7.77 -8.93
CA CYS A 32 -4.49 6.41 -8.53
C CYS A 32 -5.72 5.92 -9.29
N ALA A 33 -5.50 5.23 -10.40
CA ALA A 33 -6.56 4.52 -11.12
C ALA A 33 -6.17 3.05 -11.26
N PRO A 34 -6.10 2.31 -10.14
CA PRO A 34 -5.78 0.90 -10.18
C PRO A 34 -6.89 0.13 -10.91
N ASP A 35 -6.48 -0.86 -11.69
CA ASP A 35 -7.36 -1.92 -12.15
C ASP A 35 -7.80 -2.80 -10.96
N ASP A 36 -8.51 -3.89 -11.25
CA ASP A 36 -8.89 -4.88 -10.26
C ASP A 36 -7.66 -5.46 -9.51
N CYS A 37 -7.89 -5.92 -8.28
CA CYS A 37 -6.87 -6.61 -7.51
C CYS A 37 -6.27 -7.81 -8.29
N PRO A 38 -4.94 -8.02 -8.21
CA PRO A 38 -4.30 -9.10 -8.95
C PRO A 38 -4.79 -10.48 -8.49
N GLN A 39 -4.58 -11.48 -9.35
CA GLN A 39 -5.00 -12.85 -9.06
C GLN A 39 -4.46 -13.36 -7.72
N GLY A 40 -5.32 -14.01 -6.93
CA GLY A 40 -4.98 -14.52 -5.60
C GLY A 40 -5.22 -13.51 -4.47
N THR A 41 -5.69 -12.30 -4.81
CA THR A 41 -6.11 -11.27 -3.86
C THR A 41 -7.57 -10.84 -4.11
N THR A 42 -8.19 -10.23 -3.11
CA THR A 42 -9.56 -9.72 -3.13
C THR A 42 -9.56 -8.25 -2.70
N GLU A 43 -10.37 -7.43 -3.38
CA GLU A 43 -10.64 -6.05 -2.99
C GLU A 43 -11.43 -6.02 -1.69
N ILE A 44 -10.91 -5.31 -0.68
CA ILE A 44 -11.57 -5.12 0.61
C ILE A 44 -12.26 -3.76 0.69
N VAL A 45 -11.56 -2.70 0.27
CA VAL A 45 -12.05 -1.33 0.36
C VAL A 45 -11.27 -0.41 -0.58
N ARG A 46 -11.88 0.70 -0.99
CA ARG A 46 -11.19 1.81 -1.69
C ARG A 46 -10.93 2.97 -0.76
N SER A 47 -9.86 3.73 -1.02
CA SER A 47 -9.44 4.84 -0.16
C SER A 47 -10.52 5.89 0.09
N GLU A 48 -11.36 6.19 -0.91
CA GLU A 48 -12.53 7.07 -0.76
C GLU A 48 -13.49 6.61 0.35
N TRP A 49 -13.68 5.30 0.52
CA TRP A 49 -14.58 4.71 1.52
C TRP A 49 -13.88 4.38 2.84
N PHE A 50 -12.58 4.60 2.92
CA PHE A 50 -11.75 4.17 4.03
C PHE A 50 -12.05 4.89 5.35
N GLN A 51 -12.70 6.06 5.28
CA GLN A 51 -13.16 6.80 6.47
C GLN A 51 -14.17 6.01 7.34
N HIS A 52 -14.71 4.89 6.84
CA HIS A 52 -15.68 4.06 7.54
C HIS A 52 -15.11 2.75 8.12
N VAL A 53 -13.83 2.47 7.90
CA VAL A 53 -13.19 1.25 8.43
C VAL A 53 -12.57 1.56 9.80
N GLU A 54 -13.41 1.68 10.83
CA GLU A 54 -12.99 1.81 12.24
C GLU A 54 -12.65 0.46 12.89
N ASP A 55 -12.18 -0.52 12.12
CA ASP A 55 -11.72 -1.77 12.72
C ASP A 55 -10.28 -1.62 13.23
N ARG A 56 -10.17 -1.24 14.50
CA ARG A 56 -8.90 -1.05 15.22
C ARG A 56 -8.10 -2.34 15.40
N THR A 57 -8.58 -3.48 14.91
CA THR A 57 -7.88 -4.77 14.96
C THR A 57 -7.12 -5.10 13.67
N LEU A 58 -7.38 -4.38 12.57
CA LEU A 58 -6.64 -4.55 11.33
C LEU A 58 -5.40 -3.65 11.33
N GLU A 59 -4.23 -4.25 11.52
CA GLU A 59 -2.96 -3.62 11.17
C GLU A 59 -2.89 -3.50 9.64
N LEU A 60 -3.22 -2.32 9.14
CA LEU A 60 -3.28 -2.07 7.71
C LEU A 60 -1.89 -1.76 7.14
N PRO A 61 -1.62 -2.19 5.91
CA PRO A 61 -0.36 -1.89 5.25
C PRO A 61 -0.20 -0.38 5.06
N PRO A 62 1.04 0.12 4.99
CA PRO A 62 1.30 1.53 4.73
C PRO A 62 0.64 1.96 3.41
N PHE A 63 -0.07 3.10 3.45
CA PHE A 63 -0.76 3.66 2.29
C PHE A 63 0.19 4.13 1.16
N GLY A 64 1.42 4.49 1.54
CA GLY A 64 2.38 5.12 0.64
C GLY A 64 1.98 6.55 0.29
N GLU A 65 2.37 7.01 -0.90
CA GLU A 65 2.03 8.35 -1.39
C GLU A 65 0.55 8.50 -1.71
N SER A 66 -0.01 9.65 -1.33
CA SER A 66 -1.40 10.03 -1.57
C SER A 66 -1.71 10.32 -3.05
N CYS A 67 -2.96 10.13 -3.43
CA CYS A 67 -3.47 10.38 -4.78
C CYS A 67 -3.81 11.87 -4.97
N GLU A 68 -2.79 12.72 -5.02
CA GLU A 68 -2.93 14.18 -4.99
C GLU A 68 -3.74 14.76 -6.18
N MET A 69 -3.75 14.09 -7.32
CA MET A 69 -4.42 14.60 -8.52
C MET A 69 -5.81 14.01 -8.72
N ARG A 70 -5.94 12.68 -8.64
CA ARG A 70 -7.21 12.00 -8.88
C ARG A 70 -7.18 10.53 -8.46
N GLY A 71 -8.35 10.04 -8.05
CA GLY A 71 -8.69 8.63 -7.96
C GLY A 71 -8.33 8.02 -6.61
N ASP A 72 -8.45 6.71 -6.53
CA ASP A 72 -8.43 5.97 -5.28
C ASP A 72 -7.44 4.81 -5.32
N LYS A 73 -6.86 4.48 -4.17
CA LYS A 73 -6.18 3.21 -3.99
C LYS A 73 -7.18 2.15 -3.58
N VAL A 74 -6.92 0.92 -3.99
CA VAL A 74 -7.69 -0.26 -3.61
C VAL A 74 -6.87 -1.06 -2.61
N LEU A 75 -7.45 -1.41 -1.46
CA LEU A 75 -6.83 -2.34 -0.53
C LEU A 75 -7.09 -3.76 -1.02
N CYS A 76 -6.04 -4.43 -1.47
CA CYS A 76 -6.06 -5.82 -1.93
C CYS A 76 -5.48 -6.72 -0.87
N CYS A 77 -6.19 -7.78 -0.47
CA CYS A 77 -5.70 -8.76 0.48
C CYS A 77 -5.67 -10.18 -0.12
N LYS A 78 -4.65 -10.97 0.20
CA LYS A 78 -4.52 -12.39 -0.18
C LYS A 78 -5.77 -13.14 0.25
N ASN A 79 -6.31 -13.96 -0.64
CA ASN A 79 -7.56 -14.69 -0.39
C ASN A 79 -7.52 -15.58 0.87
N SER A 80 -6.32 -15.99 1.30
CA SER A 80 -6.09 -16.78 2.52
C SER A 80 -6.42 -16.05 3.82
N VAL A 81 -6.41 -14.72 3.83
CA VAL A 81 -6.71 -13.92 5.03
C VAL A 81 -8.09 -13.29 5.02
N VAL A 82 -8.69 -13.11 3.85
CA VAL A 82 -10.01 -12.50 3.67
C VAL A 82 -11.15 -13.37 4.24
N ARG A 83 -10.84 -14.56 4.77
CA ARG A 83 -11.76 -15.35 5.58
C ARG A 83 -11.05 -16.03 6.74
N LYS A 84 -11.14 -15.43 7.93
CA LYS A 84 -11.01 -16.19 9.19
C LYS A 84 -12.06 -15.83 10.25
N ASP A 85 -12.77 -14.71 10.11
CA ASP A 85 -13.74 -14.24 11.11
C ASP A 85 -15.22 -14.41 10.73
N ILE A 86 -15.55 -15.38 9.86
CA ILE A 86 -16.91 -15.95 9.85
C ILE A 86 -16.86 -17.23 10.70
N THR A 87 -16.58 -17.05 11.99
CA THR A 87 -16.80 -18.11 12.98
C THR A 87 -17.69 -17.59 14.10
N LYS A 88 -19.00 -17.68 13.85
CA LYS A 88 -20.05 -18.22 14.73
C LYS A 88 -21.30 -17.34 14.84
#